data_AF-A0A536GL85-F1
#
_entry.id   AF-A0A536GL85-F1
#
_cell.length_a   1.000
_cell.length_b   1.000
_cell.length_c   1.000
_cell.angle_alpha   90.00
_cell.angle_beta   90.00
_cell.angle_gamma   90.00
#
_symmetry.space_group_name_H-M   'P 1'
#
loop_
_entity.id
_entity.type
_entity.pdbx_description
1 polymer ?
#
loop_
_entity_poly.entity_id
_entity_poly.type
_entity_poly.pdbx_seq_one_letter_code
_entity_poly.pdbx_strand_id
1 'polypeptide(L)'
;MATTGLSADPKEYRERLAEQTDQQLDAWAAELMRDVAIRRGVRKVVDDFRHAARLDEAGFERVFASGGGPPAVVGRDRDGALMVPAIALYALVPGIRSQVADGRQRLIDYLVANFAELVYV
;
A
#
# COMPACT_ATOMS: atom_id res chain seq x y z
N MET A 1 -15.24 -15.02 -11.03
CA MET A 1 -14.35 -14.86 -12.19
C MET A 1 -12.95 -15.11 -11.70
N ALA A 2 -12.29 -16.14 -12.22
CA ALA A 2 -10.95 -16.53 -11.78
C ALA A 2 -9.95 -15.48 -12.25
N THR A 3 -9.35 -14.77 -11.30
CA THR A 3 -8.36 -13.72 -11.50
C THR A 3 -7.10 -14.37 -12.10
N THR A 4 -6.94 -14.29 -13.42
CA THR A 4 -5.64 -14.54 -14.04
C THR A 4 -4.66 -13.55 -13.41
N GLY A 5 -3.82 -14.05 -12.51
CA GLY A 5 -2.73 -13.28 -11.93
C GLY A 5 -1.98 -12.60 -13.06
N LEU A 6 -1.83 -11.28 -12.95
CA LEU A 6 -1.27 -10.44 -14.00
C LEU A 6 0.11 -10.92 -14.46
N SER A 7 0.85 -11.75 -13.73
CA SER A 7 2.01 -12.49 -14.25
C SER A 7 2.42 -13.57 -13.23
N ALA A 8 3.33 -14.48 -13.61
CA ALA A 8 4.07 -15.36 -12.69
C ALA A 8 5.44 -14.75 -12.25
N ASP A 9 5.84 -13.61 -12.84
CA ASP A 9 7.11 -12.93 -12.62
C ASP A 9 6.88 -11.47 -12.15
N PRO A 10 7.50 -11.03 -11.04
CA PRO A 10 7.43 -9.65 -10.58
C PRO A 10 7.83 -8.59 -11.63
N LYS A 11 8.74 -8.93 -12.57
CA LYS A 11 9.17 -7.98 -13.60
C LYS A 11 8.07 -7.77 -14.65
N GLU A 12 7.54 -8.83 -15.22
CA GLU A 12 6.40 -8.74 -16.13
C GLU A 12 5.16 -8.16 -15.44
N TYR A 13 4.94 -8.48 -14.16
CA TYR A 13 3.88 -7.87 -13.36
C TYR A 13 4.01 -6.34 -13.32
N ARG A 14 5.22 -5.83 -13.05
CA ARG A 14 5.50 -4.38 -13.05
C ARG A 14 5.20 -3.72 -14.39
N GLU A 15 5.62 -4.35 -15.49
CA GLU A 15 5.37 -3.84 -16.85
C GLU A 15 3.86 -3.73 -17.11
N ARG A 16 3.10 -4.78 -16.78
CA ARG A 16 1.63 -4.79 -16.94
C ARG A 16 0.93 -3.79 -16.03
N LEU A 17 1.41 -3.59 -14.79
CA LEU A 17 0.89 -2.54 -13.90
C LEU A 17 1.11 -1.14 -14.47
N ALA A 18 2.24 -0.90 -15.14
CA ALA A 18 2.55 0.39 -15.74
C ALA A 18 1.58 0.76 -16.88
N GLU A 19 0.91 -0.22 -17.49
CA GLU A 19 -0.11 -0.01 -18.52
C GLU A 19 -1.52 0.27 -17.96
N GLN A 20 -1.74 0.07 -16.66
CA GLN A 20 -3.06 0.24 -16.05
C GLN A 20 -3.38 1.69 -15.72
N THR A 21 -4.69 1.95 -15.66
CA THR A 21 -5.21 3.24 -15.23
C THR A 21 -4.92 3.49 -13.76
N ASP A 22 -4.85 4.77 -13.38
CA ASP A 22 -4.65 5.16 -11.99
C ASP A 22 -5.76 4.62 -11.08
N GLN A 23 -7.00 4.61 -11.56
CA GLN A 23 -8.14 4.07 -10.83
C GLN A 23 -7.98 2.58 -10.51
N GLN A 24 -7.50 1.78 -11.46
CA GLN A 24 -7.25 0.35 -11.23
C GLN A 24 -6.10 0.13 -10.25
N LEU A 25 -5.00 0.87 -10.40
CA LEU A 25 -3.86 0.79 -9.47
C LEU A 25 -4.27 1.15 -8.04
N ASP A 26 -5.08 2.20 -7.89
CA ASP A 26 -5.58 2.68 -6.61
C ASP A 26 -6.49 1.64 -5.94
N ALA A 27 -7.40 1.03 -6.71
CA ALA A 27 -8.28 -0.02 -6.23
C ALA A 27 -7.48 -1.26 -5.78
N TRP A 28 -6.56 -1.75 -6.61
CA TRP A 28 -5.76 -2.92 -6.27
C TRP A 28 -4.82 -2.69 -5.10
N ALA A 29 -4.21 -1.50 -4.99
CA ALA A 29 -3.37 -1.18 -3.84
C ALA A 29 -4.20 -1.19 -2.54
N ALA A 30 -5.40 -0.59 -2.55
CA ALA A 30 -6.29 -0.59 -1.39
C ALA A 30 -6.77 -2.00 -1.01
N GLU A 31 -7.14 -2.82 -2.00
CA GLU A 31 -7.54 -4.21 -1.79
C GLU A 31 -6.37 -5.04 -1.23
N LEU A 32 -5.18 -4.93 -1.81
CA LEU A 32 -4.00 -5.65 -1.36
C LEU A 32 -3.61 -5.28 0.08
N MET A 33 -3.66 -3.99 0.44
CA MET A 33 -3.42 -3.55 1.82
C MET A 33 -4.38 -4.23 2.80
N ARG A 34 -5.66 -4.34 2.43
CA ARG A 34 -6.67 -5.02 3.25
C ARG A 34 -6.37 -6.50 3.39
N ASP A 35 -6.03 -7.18 2.29
CA ASP A 35 -5.75 -8.61 2.29
C ASP A 35 -4.48 -8.96 3.08
N VAL A 36 -3.44 -8.12 2.97
CA VAL A 36 -2.22 -8.27 3.77
C VAL A 36 -2.52 -7.97 5.24
N ALA A 37 -3.30 -6.94 5.55
CA ALA A 37 -3.69 -6.64 6.94
C ALA A 37 -4.44 -7.82 7.59
N ILE A 38 -5.35 -8.47 6.86
CA ILE A 38 -6.11 -9.63 7.36
C ILE A 38 -5.20 -10.84 7.57
N ARG A 39 -4.30 -11.14 6.63
CA ARG A 39 -3.49 -12.38 6.65
C ARG A 39 -2.23 -12.26 7.50
N ARG A 40 -1.63 -11.07 7.57
CA ARG A 40 -0.29 -10.84 8.12
C ARG A 40 -0.25 -9.74 9.17
N GLY A 41 -1.35 -9.01 9.36
CA GLY A 41 -1.45 -7.90 10.31
C GLY A 41 -1.05 -6.55 9.70
N VAL A 42 -1.55 -5.47 10.33
CA VAL A 42 -1.35 -4.08 9.89
C VAL A 42 0.12 -3.69 9.86
N ARG A 43 0.92 -4.15 10.83
CA ARG A 43 2.35 -3.81 10.91
C ARG A 43 3.08 -4.09 9.60
N LYS A 44 2.84 -5.27 9.00
CA LYS A 44 3.41 -5.61 7.69
C LYS A 44 3.00 -4.61 6.60
N VAL A 45 1.73 -4.22 6.55
CA VAL A 45 1.24 -3.23 5.58
C VAL A 45 1.96 -1.89 5.73
N VAL A 46 2.09 -1.39 6.97
CA VAL A 46 2.77 -0.13 7.26
C VAL A 46 4.24 -0.21 6.86
N ASP A 47 4.94 -1.28 7.24
CA ASP A 47 6.35 -1.47 6.94
C ASP A 47 6.61 -1.60 5.42
N ASP A 48 5.83 -2.43 4.72
CA ASP A 48 5.97 -2.62 3.27
C ASP A 48 5.62 -1.34 2.51
N PHE A 49 4.56 -0.64 2.91
CA PHE A 49 4.16 0.61 2.28
C PHE A 49 5.23 1.69 2.47
N ARG A 50 5.75 1.84 3.69
CA ARG A 50 6.85 2.78 3.97
C ARG A 50 8.08 2.45 3.15
N HIS A 51 8.46 1.17 3.08
CA HIS A 51 9.64 0.74 2.33
C HIS A 51 9.47 1.00 0.83
N ALA A 52 8.39 0.52 0.22
CA ALA A 52 8.12 0.68 -1.21
C ALA A 52 7.91 2.14 -1.60
N ALA A 53 7.18 2.90 -0.78
CA ALA A 53 6.96 4.32 -0.99
C ALA A 53 8.13 5.20 -0.51
N ARG A 54 9.22 4.62 0.02
CA ARG A 54 10.41 5.34 0.48
C ARG A 54 10.05 6.48 1.45
N LEU A 55 9.23 6.16 2.45
CA LEU A 55 8.76 7.09 3.48
C LEU A 55 9.36 6.76 4.85
N ASP A 56 9.81 7.79 5.55
CA ASP A 56 10.02 7.72 7.00
C ASP A 56 8.66 7.79 7.74
N GLU A 57 8.68 7.74 9.08
CA GLU A 57 7.44 7.78 9.88
C GLU A 57 6.67 9.08 9.70
N ALA A 58 7.37 10.21 9.72
CA ALA A 58 6.75 11.53 9.52
C ALA A 58 6.15 11.66 8.11
N GLY A 59 6.82 11.10 7.09
CA GLY A 59 6.31 11.01 5.73
C GLY A 59 5.07 10.13 5.62
N PHE A 60 5.05 8.99 6.31
CA PHE A 60 3.87 8.14 6.40
C PHE A 60 2.69 8.88 7.06
N GLU A 61 2.92 9.52 8.21
CA GLU A 61 1.89 10.27 8.95
C GLU A 61 1.31 11.40 8.09
N ARG A 62 2.15 12.11 7.34
CA ARG A 62 1.70 13.15 6.40
C ARG A 62 0.84 12.56 5.29
N VAL A 63 1.30 11.49 4.64
CA VAL A 63 0.54 10.79 3.59
C VAL A 63 -0.81 10.32 4.13
N PHE A 64 -0.82 9.66 5.29
CA PHE A 64 -2.03 9.18 5.95
C PHE A 64 -3.01 10.32 6.24
N ALA A 65 -2.54 11.42 6.84
CA ALA A 65 -3.36 12.58 7.14
C ALA A 65 -3.93 13.25 5.88
N SER A 66 -3.10 13.47 4.86
CA SER A 66 -3.52 14.09 3.59
C SER A 66 -4.53 13.24 2.82
N GLY A 67 -4.53 11.93 3.00
CA GLY A 67 -5.52 11.03 2.43
C GLY A 67 -6.83 10.91 3.21
N GLY A 68 -7.00 11.69 4.29
CA GLY A 68 -8.20 11.67 5.13
C GLY A 68 -8.14 10.67 6.29
N GLY A 69 -6.96 10.14 6.61
CA GLY A 69 -6.72 9.35 7.81
C GLY A 69 -6.68 10.24 9.06
N PRO A 70 -7.40 9.90 10.15
CA PRO A 70 -7.44 10.76 11.34
C PRO A 70 -6.11 10.70 12.12
N PRO A 71 -5.32 11.77 12.24
CA PRO A 71 -3.98 11.69 12.86
C PRO A 71 -3.99 11.16 14.31
N ALA A 72 -5.10 11.38 15.04
CA ALA A 72 -5.28 10.91 16.41
C ALA A 72 -5.30 9.38 16.57
N VAL A 73 -5.46 8.61 15.48
CA VAL A 73 -5.43 7.14 15.54
C VAL A 73 -4.06 6.56 15.21
N VAL A 74 -3.10 7.40 14.83
CA VAL A 74 -1.72 6.97 14.65
C VAL A 74 -1.12 6.68 16.02
N GLY A 75 -0.51 5.51 16.16
CA GLY A 75 0.10 5.08 17.41
C GLY A 75 1.36 4.25 17.17
N ARG A 76 1.85 3.65 18.25
CA ARG A 76 2.96 2.72 18.24
C ARG A 76 2.58 1.42 18.94
N ASP A 77 3.10 0.30 18.48
CA ASP A 77 3.01 -0.97 19.20
C ASP A 77 3.97 -1.00 20.41
N ARG A 78 3.99 -2.13 21.13
CA ARG A 78 4.86 -2.32 22.30
C ARG A 78 6.36 -2.21 22.01
N ASP A 79 6.76 -2.43 20.76
CA ASP A 79 8.16 -2.36 20.30
C ASP A 79 8.49 -0.95 19.76
N GLY A 80 7.53 -0.02 19.82
CA GLY A 80 7.67 1.33 19.29
C GLY A 80 7.41 1.45 17.79
N ALA A 81 6.93 0.39 17.12
CA ALA A 81 6.70 0.40 15.68
C ALA A 81 5.40 1.14 15.33
N LEU A 82 5.42 1.95 14.25
CA LEU A 82 4.29 2.74 13.77
C LEU A 82 3.07 1.86 13.43
N MET A 83 1.90 2.29 13.88
CA MET A 83 0.63 1.57 13.68
C MET A 83 -0.52 2.52 13.34
N VAL A 84 -1.45 2.04 12.51
CA VAL A 84 -2.75 2.65 12.25
C VAL A 84 -3.85 1.58 12.26
N PRO A 85 -5.12 1.91 12.52
CA PRO A 85 -6.21 0.94 12.39
C PRO A 85 -6.31 0.41 10.96
N ALA A 86 -6.54 -0.90 10.80
CA ALA A 86 -6.69 -1.53 9.49
C ALA A 86 -7.78 -0.85 8.65
N ILE A 87 -8.88 -0.45 9.29
CA ILE A 87 -9.99 0.24 8.62
C ILE A 87 -9.60 1.62 8.07
N ALA A 88 -8.53 2.24 8.56
CA ALA A 88 -8.06 3.55 8.12
C ALA A 88 -7.03 3.47 6.98
N LEU A 89 -6.61 2.26 6.56
CA LEU A 89 -5.64 2.07 5.48
C LEU A 89 -6.11 2.65 4.14
N TYR A 90 -7.42 2.86 3.95
CA TYR A 90 -7.97 3.53 2.76
C TYR A 90 -7.32 4.88 2.48
N ALA A 91 -6.81 5.56 3.51
CA ALA A 91 -6.24 6.90 3.39
C ALA A 91 -4.86 6.89 2.68
N LEU A 92 -4.15 5.77 2.65
CA LEU A 92 -2.78 5.76 2.12
C LEU A 92 -2.71 6.01 0.61
N VAL A 93 -3.66 5.47 -0.15
CA VAL A 93 -3.75 5.64 -1.61
C VAL A 93 -4.01 7.10 -2.03
N PRO A 94 -5.09 7.77 -1.58
CA PRO A 94 -5.29 9.18 -1.90
C PRO A 94 -4.18 10.06 -1.32
N GLY A 95 -3.63 9.68 -0.15
CA GLY A 95 -2.53 10.38 0.48
C GLY A 95 -1.26 10.42 -0.37
N ILE A 96 -0.81 9.26 -0.87
CA ILE A 96 0.42 9.19 -1.67
C ILE A 96 0.25 9.87 -3.03
N ARG A 97 -0.96 9.79 -3.61
CA ARG A 97 -1.32 10.51 -4.84
C ARG A 97 -1.24 12.01 -4.68
N SER A 98 -1.61 12.53 -3.50
CA SER A 98 -1.59 13.97 -3.21
C SER A 98 -0.21 14.49 -2.84
N GLN A 99 0.55 13.75 -2.03
CA GLN A 99 1.74 14.28 -1.36
C GLN A 99 3.06 13.99 -2.09
N VAL A 100 3.05 13.09 -3.08
CA VAL A 100 4.27 12.61 -3.71
C VAL A 100 4.13 12.65 -5.23
N ALA A 101 5.03 13.38 -5.89
CA ALA A 101 5.00 13.59 -7.35
C ALA A 101 5.05 12.26 -8.14
N ASP A 102 5.82 11.28 -7.68
CA ASP A 102 5.90 9.93 -8.25
C ASP A 102 5.00 8.92 -7.52
N GLY A 103 3.91 9.37 -6.87
CA GLY A 103 3.01 8.55 -6.05
C GLY A 103 2.44 7.34 -6.82
N ARG A 104 2.13 7.50 -8.10
CA ARG A 104 1.75 6.40 -9.00
C ARG A 104 2.79 5.29 -9.01
N GLN A 105 4.04 5.66 -9.22
CA GLN A 105 5.14 4.71 -9.35
C GLN A 105 5.41 4.01 -8.02
N ARG A 106 5.24 4.71 -6.90
CA ARG A 106 5.37 4.14 -5.56
C ARG A 106 4.25 3.15 -5.22
N LEU A 107 3.04 3.36 -5.73
CA LEU A 107 1.96 2.36 -5.63
C LEU A 107 2.28 1.11 -6.44
N ILE A 108 2.84 1.27 -7.65
CA ILE A 108 3.35 0.12 -8.43
C ILE A 108 4.47 -0.59 -7.66
N ASP A 109 5.40 0.14 -7.06
CA ASP A 109 6.47 -0.43 -6.23
C ASP A 109 5.89 -1.25 -5.07
N TYR A 110 4.85 -0.74 -4.40
CA TYR A 110 4.16 -1.43 -3.32
C TYR A 110 3.49 -2.73 -3.78
N LEU A 111 2.76 -2.68 -4.90
CA LEU A 111 2.11 -3.85 -5.49
C LEU A 111 3.14 -4.92 -5.88
N VAL A 112 4.25 -4.52 -6.50
CA VAL A 112 5.33 -5.43 -6.90
C VAL A 112 6.04 -6.03 -5.68
N ALA A 113 6.34 -5.22 -4.66
CA ALA A 113 6.95 -5.70 -3.42
C ALA A 113 6.10 -6.75 -2.69
N ASN A 114 4.78 -6.68 -2.88
CA ASN A 114 3.81 -7.60 -2.30
C ASN A 114 3.27 -8.63 -3.29
N PHE A 115 3.97 -8.85 -4.42
CA PHE A 115 3.54 -9.79 -5.46
C PHE A 115 3.29 -11.21 -4.91
N ALA A 116 4.13 -11.68 -3.99
CA ALA A 116 3.97 -13.00 -3.37
C ALA A 116 2.68 -13.14 -2.54
N GLU A 117 2.11 -12.02 -2.08
CA GLU A 117 0.84 -12.02 -1.34
C GLU A 117 -0.37 -12.16 -2.29
N LEU A 118 -0.22 -11.86 -3.59
CA LEU A 118 -1.26 -12.04 -4.61
C LEU A 118 -1.45 -13.50 -5.04
N VAL A 119 -0.43 -14.35 -4.88
CA VAL A 119 -0.44 -15.76 -5.34
C VAL A 119 -1.25 -16.68 -4.42
N TYR A 120 -1.70 -16.19 -3.27
CA TYR A 120 -2.52 -16.94 -2.30
C TYR A 120 -4.00 -16.54 -2.32
N VAL A 121 -4.53 -16.12 -3.47
CA VAL A 121 -5.96 -15.81 -3.70
C VAL A 121 -6.58 -16.86 -4.61
#